data_AF-A0A6P1J4X3-F1
#
_entry.id   AF-A0A6P1J4X3-F1
#
_cell.length_a   1.000
_cell.length_b   1.000
_cell.length_c   1.000
_cell.angle_alpha   90.00
_cell.angle_beta   90.00
_cell.angle_gamma   90.00
#
_symmetry.space_group_name_H-M   'P 1'
#
loop_
_entity.id
_entity.type
_entity.pdbx_description
1 polymer ?
#
loop_
_entity_poly.entity_id
_entity_poly.type
_entity_poly.pdbx_seq_one_letter_code
_entity_poly.pdbx_strand_id
1 'polypeptide(L)'
;MQQDITAEALFGPLPINMDQLAQLFQAARAAGEGGQTLGQARKISARDLDALCNKAMALCDEERWQEAGLIALQLALHDPRNSRFLFLAGTCLQRMMEFQAAAGLFGLSSIDNEHPIVVFRMAECLAAASQFEPAREAFDACHEMCRGHLDLRDLQDACADALTKLTQH
;
A
#
# COMPACT_ATOMS: atom_id res chain seq x y z
N MET A 1 21.87 28.23 3.45
CA MET A 1 20.47 28.24 3.91
C MET A 1 19.65 27.46 2.90
N GLN A 2 19.45 26.16 3.13
CA GLN A 2 18.40 25.43 2.44
C GLN A 2 17.12 25.70 3.22
N GLN A 3 16.13 26.30 2.55
CA GLN A 3 14.79 26.42 3.10
C GLN A 3 14.23 24.99 3.15
N ASP A 4 14.02 24.46 4.35
CA ASP A 4 13.20 23.27 4.56
C ASP A 4 11.78 23.64 4.13
N ILE A 5 11.46 23.39 2.85
CA ILE A 5 10.09 23.49 2.36
C ILE A 5 9.35 22.35 3.04
N THR A 6 8.43 22.67 3.94
CA THR A 6 7.65 21.65 4.64
C THR A 6 6.89 20.81 3.61
N ALA A 7 6.69 19.52 3.88
CA ALA A 7 5.88 18.67 3.02
C ALA A 7 4.46 19.26 2.80
N GLU A 8 3.93 20.02 3.75
CA GLU A 8 2.66 20.74 3.57
C GLU A 8 2.73 21.84 2.48
N ALA A 9 3.88 22.49 2.31
CA ALA A 9 4.08 23.46 1.24
C ALA A 9 4.30 22.82 -0.14
N LEU A 10 4.84 21.60 -0.22
CA LEU A 10 5.08 20.86 -1.47
C LEU A 10 3.85 20.13 -2.00
N PHE A 11 3.04 19.59 -1.10
CA PHE A 11 1.91 18.71 -1.42
C PHE A 11 0.56 19.42 -1.32
N GLY A 12 0.50 20.63 -0.76
CA GLY A 12 -0.73 21.40 -0.56
C GLY A 12 -1.35 21.14 0.82
N PRO A 13 -2.51 21.77 1.14
CA PRO A 13 -3.15 21.59 2.43
C PRO A 13 -3.53 20.11 2.63
N LEU A 14 -3.04 19.53 3.72
CA LEU A 14 -3.51 18.26 4.27
C LEU A 14 -4.69 18.54 5.23
N PRO A 15 -5.72 17.67 5.28
CA PRO A 15 -5.91 16.50 4.43
C PRO A 15 -6.32 16.90 3.00
N ILE A 16 -5.78 16.18 2.02
CA ILE A 16 -6.30 16.30 0.66
C ILE A 16 -7.74 15.75 0.63
N ASN A 17 -8.63 16.39 -0.12
CA ASN A 17 -9.93 15.81 -0.39
C ASN A 17 -9.88 14.90 -1.62
N MET A 18 -11.01 14.26 -1.93
CA MET A 18 -11.07 13.29 -3.03
C MET A 18 -10.89 13.95 -4.41
N ASP A 19 -11.31 15.21 -4.57
CA ASP A 19 -11.10 15.98 -5.82
C ASP A 19 -9.60 16.23 -6.07
N GLN A 20 -8.87 16.59 -5.02
CA GLN A 20 -7.42 16.78 -5.07
C GLN A 20 -6.70 15.47 -5.37
N LEU A 21 -7.17 14.34 -4.84
CA LEU A 21 -6.61 13.03 -5.18
C LEU A 21 -6.82 12.68 -6.66
N ALA A 22 -8.00 12.96 -7.21
CA ALA A 22 -8.29 12.73 -8.63
C ALA A 22 -7.38 13.58 -9.54
N GLN A 23 -7.14 14.84 -9.19
CA GLN A 23 -6.19 15.71 -9.91
C GLN A 23 -4.77 15.16 -9.85
N LEU A 24 -4.33 14.65 -8.69
CA LEU A 24 -3.03 14.01 -8.55
C LEU A 24 -2.91 12.76 -9.40
N PHE A 25 -3.97 11.95 -9.52
CA PHE A 25 -3.98 10.78 -10.38
C PHE A 25 -3.78 11.15 -11.86
N GLN A 26 -4.49 12.19 -12.33
CA GLN A 26 -4.32 12.72 -13.69
C GLN A 26 -2.88 13.22 -13.92
N ALA A 27 -2.32 13.96 -12.95
CA ALA A 27 -0.95 14.44 -13.02
C ALA A 27 0.07 13.29 -13.03
N ALA A 28 -0.13 12.25 -12.22
CA ALA A 28 0.73 11.07 -12.18
C ALA A 28 0.72 10.30 -13.51
N ARG A 29 -0.47 10.17 -14.12
CA ARG A 29 -0.59 9.57 -15.45
C ARG A 29 0.19 10.37 -16.49
N ALA A 30 0.01 11.68 -16.54
CA ALA A 30 0.73 12.55 -17.49
C ALA A 30 2.25 12.51 -17.28
N ALA A 31 2.71 12.45 -16.03
CA ALA A 31 4.13 12.27 -15.72
C ALA A 31 4.66 10.92 -16.23
N GLY A 32 3.91 9.84 -16.01
CA GLY A 32 4.25 8.50 -16.47
C GLY A 32 4.33 8.39 -18.01
N GLU A 33 3.42 9.06 -18.73
CA GLU A 33 3.48 9.19 -20.20
C GLU A 33 4.76 9.91 -20.65
N GLY A 34 5.29 10.82 -19.82
CA GLY A 34 6.58 11.50 -20.01
C GLY A 34 7.80 10.71 -19.50
N GLY A 35 7.64 9.46 -19.04
CA GLY A 35 8.72 8.60 -18.57
C GLY A 35 9.29 8.96 -17.19
N GLN A 36 8.59 9.78 -16.40
CA GLN A 36 8.98 10.21 -15.06
C GLN A 36 7.89 9.91 -14.03
N THR A 37 8.26 9.81 -12.75
CA THR A 37 7.27 9.74 -11.67
C THR A 37 6.68 11.13 -11.39
N LEU A 38 5.53 11.20 -10.72
CA LEU A 38 4.96 12.50 -10.32
C LEU A 38 5.90 13.24 -9.35
N GLY A 39 6.59 12.52 -8.47
CA GLY A 39 7.61 13.10 -7.59
C GLY A 39 8.73 13.78 -8.36
N GLN A 40 9.23 13.14 -9.43
CA GLN A 40 10.23 13.72 -10.33
C GLN A 40 9.69 14.95 -11.07
N ALA A 41 8.49 14.86 -11.64
CA ALA A 41 7.84 15.98 -12.35
C ALA A 41 7.65 17.21 -11.44
N ARG A 42 7.35 16.98 -10.16
CA ARG A 42 7.16 18.01 -9.13
C ARG A 42 8.42 18.38 -8.36
N LYS A 43 9.57 17.78 -8.68
CA LYS A 43 10.87 18.02 -8.01
C LYS A 43 10.81 17.80 -6.49
N ILE A 44 10.03 16.81 -6.06
CA ILE A 44 9.93 16.43 -4.65
C ILE A 44 11.11 15.53 -4.32
N SER A 45 11.79 15.80 -3.20
CA SER A 45 12.94 14.99 -2.80
C SER A 45 12.49 13.68 -2.13
N ALA A 46 13.35 12.65 -2.17
CA ALA A 46 13.10 11.41 -1.44
C ALA A 46 12.95 11.65 0.07
N ARG A 47 13.69 12.61 0.63
CA ARG A 47 13.59 13.01 2.04
C ARG A 47 12.20 13.56 2.39
N ASP A 48 11.58 14.32 1.49
CA ASP A 48 10.23 14.85 1.72
C ASP A 48 9.18 13.74 1.68
N LEU A 49 9.34 12.77 0.78
CA LEU A 49 8.50 11.58 0.71
C LEU A 49 8.66 10.70 1.97
N ASP A 50 9.88 10.53 2.47
CA ASP A 50 10.16 9.82 3.72
C ASP A 50 9.50 10.50 4.92
N ALA A 51 9.57 11.83 5.01
CA ALA A 51 8.94 12.58 6.09
C ALA A 51 7.42 12.41 6.10
N LEU A 52 6.78 12.43 4.93
CA LEU A 52 5.35 12.13 4.81
C LEU A 52 5.00 10.68 5.13
N CYS A 53 5.86 9.74 4.75
CA CYS A 53 5.68 8.33 5.09
C CYS A 53 5.65 8.14 6.60
N ASN A 54 6.60 8.76 7.33
CA ASN A 54 6.62 8.72 8.78
C ASN A 54 5.38 9.36 9.39
N LYS A 55 4.88 10.47 8.83
CA LYS A 55 3.61 11.10 9.25
C LYS A 55 2.42 10.16 9.05
N ALA A 56 2.32 9.51 7.90
CA ALA A 56 1.25 8.55 7.62
C ALA A 56 1.32 7.32 8.55
N MET A 57 2.52 6.82 8.86
CA MET A 57 2.71 5.74 9.82
C MET A 57 2.28 6.15 11.23
N ALA A 58 2.64 7.35 11.69
CA ALA A 58 2.18 7.86 12.99
C ALA A 58 0.64 7.98 13.05
N LEU A 59 0.00 8.40 11.97
CA LEU A 59 -1.47 8.42 11.88
C LEU A 59 -2.08 7.01 11.90
N CYS A 60 -1.41 6.01 11.30
CA CYS A 60 -1.81 4.60 11.44
C CYS A 60 -1.72 4.13 12.89
N ASP A 61 -0.65 4.49 13.61
CA ASP A 61 -0.49 4.14 15.03
C ASP A 61 -1.58 4.79 15.91
N GLU A 62 -2.09 5.97 15.50
CA GLU A 62 -3.24 6.66 16.10
C GLU A 62 -4.61 6.15 15.60
N GLU A 63 -4.64 5.11 14.75
CA GLU A 63 -5.84 4.58 14.09
C GLU A 63 -6.62 5.58 13.23
N ARG A 64 -5.96 6.66 12.77
CA ARG A 64 -6.52 7.68 11.89
C ARG A 64 -6.39 7.27 10.42
N TRP A 65 -7.00 6.13 10.09
CA TRP A 65 -6.84 5.44 8.79
C TRP A 65 -7.19 6.28 7.57
N GLN A 66 -8.21 7.14 7.67
CA GLN A 66 -8.63 7.99 6.56
C GLN A 66 -7.57 9.05 6.21
N GLU A 67 -7.01 9.72 7.22
CA GLU A 67 -5.97 10.73 7.01
C GLU A 67 -4.65 10.08 6.58
N ALA A 68 -4.29 8.95 7.21
CA ALA A 68 -3.13 8.15 6.81
C ALA A 68 -3.25 7.68 5.35
N GLY A 69 -4.42 7.16 4.97
CA GLY A 69 -4.69 6.65 3.63
C GLY A 69 -4.57 7.72 2.55
N LEU A 70 -5.06 8.93 2.81
CA LEU A 70 -4.91 10.05 1.88
C LEU A 70 -3.43 10.42 1.67
N ILE A 71 -2.61 10.43 2.72
CA ILE A 71 -1.16 10.67 2.58
C ILE A 71 -0.48 9.49 1.85
N ALA A 72 -0.81 8.25 2.22
CA ALA A 72 -0.21 7.06 1.64
C ALA A 72 -0.53 6.91 0.13
N LEU A 73 -1.76 7.22 -0.29
CA LEU A 73 -2.13 7.24 -1.70
C LEU A 73 -1.37 8.34 -2.47
N GLN A 74 -1.15 9.51 -1.87
CA GLN A 74 -0.27 10.51 -2.48
C GLN A 74 1.15 9.98 -2.66
N LEU A 75 1.72 9.36 -1.63
CA LEU A 75 3.07 8.79 -1.72
C LEU A 75 3.17 7.78 -2.87
N ALA A 76 2.20 6.88 -2.98
CA ALA A 76 2.12 5.91 -4.07
C ALA A 76 1.98 6.58 -5.45
N LEU A 77 1.31 7.72 -5.58
CA LEU A 77 1.25 8.47 -6.84
C LEU A 77 2.57 9.17 -7.17
N HIS A 78 3.30 9.65 -6.17
CA HIS A 78 4.58 10.34 -6.35
C HIS A 78 5.72 9.38 -6.69
N ASP A 79 5.69 8.17 -6.14
CA ASP A 79 6.64 7.11 -6.44
C ASP A 79 5.93 5.73 -6.48
N PRO A 80 5.31 5.37 -7.62
CA PRO A 80 4.50 4.16 -7.75
C PRO A 80 5.30 2.86 -7.78
N ARG A 81 6.63 2.93 -7.68
CA ARG A 81 7.51 1.75 -7.60
C ARG A 81 8.01 1.51 -6.18
N ASN A 82 7.72 2.41 -5.26
CA ASN A 82 8.14 2.26 -3.88
C ASN A 82 7.17 1.31 -3.15
N SER A 83 7.60 0.07 -2.97
CA SER A 83 6.80 -0.97 -2.31
C SER A 83 6.34 -0.57 -0.91
N ARG A 84 7.13 0.20 -0.16
CA ARG A 84 6.72 0.72 1.18
C ARG A 84 5.49 1.63 1.08
N PHE A 85 5.42 2.50 0.08
CA PHE A 85 4.29 3.41 -0.10
C PHE A 85 3.03 2.66 -0.55
N LEU A 86 3.19 1.71 -1.47
CA LEU A 86 2.10 0.85 -1.93
C LEU A 86 1.55 -0.01 -0.77
N PHE A 87 2.43 -0.62 0.03
CA PHE A 87 2.04 -1.41 1.19
C PHE A 87 1.30 -0.58 2.25
N LEU A 88 1.80 0.62 2.55
CA LEU A 88 1.15 1.52 3.51
C LEU A 88 -0.24 1.96 3.02
N ALA A 89 -0.37 2.30 1.74
CA ALA A 89 -1.65 2.66 1.14
C ALA A 89 -2.63 1.48 1.15
N GLY A 90 -2.16 0.28 0.79
CA GLY A 90 -2.94 -0.96 0.87
C GLY A 90 -3.42 -1.24 2.30
N THR A 91 -2.56 -1.07 3.29
CA THR A 91 -2.89 -1.23 4.72
C THR A 91 -3.99 -0.27 5.15
N CYS A 92 -3.90 1.01 4.77
CA CYS A 92 -4.94 2.00 5.10
C CYS A 92 -6.28 1.63 4.46
N LEU A 93 -6.28 1.26 3.17
CA LEU A 93 -7.49 0.84 2.46
C LEU A 93 -8.12 -0.42 3.09
N GLN A 94 -7.30 -1.42 3.46
CA GLN A 94 -7.77 -2.63 4.14
C GLN A 94 -8.47 -2.27 5.47
N ARG A 95 -7.89 -1.37 6.27
CA ARG A 95 -8.49 -0.91 7.54
C ARG A 95 -9.78 -0.11 7.34
N MET A 96 -9.95 0.50 6.17
CA MET A 96 -11.19 1.17 5.76
C MET A 96 -12.18 0.24 5.04
N MET A 97 -11.91 -1.07 4.98
CA MET A 97 -12.72 -2.09 4.30
C MET A 97 -12.84 -1.92 2.77
N GLU A 98 -11.92 -1.17 2.15
CA GLU A 98 -11.82 -1.02 0.69
C GLU A 98 -10.97 -2.15 0.09
N PHE A 99 -11.44 -3.39 0.27
CA PHE A 99 -10.63 -4.60 0.11
C PHE A 99 -10.09 -4.80 -1.31
N GLN A 100 -10.87 -4.50 -2.34
CA GLN A 100 -10.49 -4.73 -3.74
C GLN A 100 -9.35 -3.79 -4.14
N ALA A 101 -9.44 -2.52 -3.72
CA ALA A 101 -8.38 -1.55 -3.95
C ALA A 101 -7.13 -1.89 -3.11
N ALA A 102 -7.31 -2.33 -1.86
CA ALA A 102 -6.21 -2.79 -1.01
C ALA A 102 -5.46 -3.98 -1.63
N ALA A 103 -6.19 -5.00 -2.10
CA ALA A 103 -5.61 -6.16 -2.78
C ALA A 103 -4.77 -5.75 -4.00
N GLY A 104 -5.26 -4.81 -4.82
CA GLY A 104 -4.52 -4.28 -5.96
C GLY A 104 -3.20 -3.60 -5.54
N LEU A 105 -3.21 -2.81 -4.46
CA LEU A 105 -2.00 -2.16 -3.96
C LEU A 105 -1.00 -3.15 -3.35
N PHE A 106 -1.46 -4.18 -2.64
CA PHE A 106 -0.58 -5.24 -2.14
C PHE A 106 0.03 -6.04 -3.29
N GLY A 107 -0.74 -6.36 -4.34
CA GLY A 107 -0.22 -7.03 -5.54
C GLY A 107 0.84 -6.21 -6.27
N LEU A 108 0.67 -4.89 -6.38
CA LEU A 108 1.72 -4.00 -6.90
C LEU A 108 2.93 -3.96 -5.96
N SER A 109 2.70 -3.90 -4.65
CA SER A 109 3.78 -3.88 -3.66
C SER A 109 4.61 -5.17 -3.70
N SER A 110 4.03 -6.32 -3.99
CA SER A 110 4.73 -7.61 -3.99
C SER A 110 5.69 -7.79 -5.16
N ILE A 111 5.64 -6.92 -6.19
CA ILE A 111 6.56 -6.99 -7.34
C ILE A 111 8.01 -6.78 -6.88
N ASP A 112 8.23 -5.82 -5.97
CA ASP A 112 9.55 -5.46 -5.43
C ASP A 112 9.67 -5.72 -3.91
N ASN A 113 8.70 -6.43 -3.32
CA ASN A 113 8.72 -6.84 -1.92
C ASN A 113 8.42 -8.34 -1.79
N GLU A 114 9.47 -9.11 -1.57
CA GLU A 114 9.41 -10.57 -1.49
C GLU A 114 8.94 -11.08 -0.11
N HIS A 115 8.62 -10.19 0.84
CA HIS A 115 8.19 -10.61 2.16
C HIS A 115 6.78 -11.25 2.12
N PRO A 116 6.57 -12.48 2.64
CA PRO A 116 5.30 -13.21 2.49
C PRO A 116 4.08 -12.48 3.06
N ILE A 117 4.28 -11.66 4.10
CA ILE A 117 3.21 -10.82 4.69
C ILE A 117 2.45 -9.96 3.68
N VAL A 118 3.10 -9.51 2.60
CA VAL A 118 2.43 -8.70 1.57
C VAL A 118 1.41 -9.54 0.81
N VAL A 119 1.80 -10.76 0.44
CA VAL A 119 0.94 -11.72 -0.25
C VAL A 119 -0.18 -12.21 0.68
N PHE A 120 0.12 -12.43 1.96
CA PHE A 120 -0.90 -12.74 2.98
C PHE A 120 -1.96 -11.64 3.07
N ARG A 121 -1.55 -10.38 3.20
CA ARG A 121 -2.47 -9.22 3.28
C ARG A 121 -3.32 -9.07 2.02
N MET A 122 -2.72 -9.31 0.84
CA MET A 122 -3.45 -9.38 -0.41
C MET A 122 -4.52 -10.47 -0.37
N ALA A 123 -4.17 -11.68 0.06
CA ALA A 123 -5.08 -12.81 0.16
C ALA A 123 -6.24 -12.56 1.15
N GLU A 124 -5.97 -11.95 2.31
CA GLU A 124 -7.01 -11.51 3.26
C GLU A 124 -8.00 -10.54 2.60
N CYS A 125 -7.49 -9.58 1.82
CA CYS A 125 -8.33 -8.63 1.10
C CYS A 125 -9.16 -9.31 0.01
N LEU A 126 -8.58 -10.23 -0.77
CA LEU A 126 -9.29 -11.00 -1.80
C LEU A 126 -10.41 -11.86 -1.18
N ALA A 127 -10.15 -12.49 -0.03
CA ALA A 127 -11.16 -13.27 0.69
C ALA A 127 -12.30 -12.37 1.21
N ALA A 128 -11.98 -11.23 1.84
CA ALA A 128 -12.97 -10.26 2.31
C ALA A 128 -13.79 -9.64 1.15
N ALA A 129 -13.19 -9.58 -0.03
CA ALA A 129 -13.81 -9.19 -1.30
C ALA A 129 -14.68 -10.28 -1.94
N SER A 130 -14.83 -11.45 -1.30
CA SER A 130 -15.49 -12.66 -1.84
C SER A 130 -14.87 -13.20 -3.14
N GLN A 131 -13.60 -12.90 -3.40
CA GLN A 131 -12.82 -13.45 -4.51
C GLN A 131 -12.08 -14.70 -4.04
N PHE A 132 -12.84 -15.76 -3.73
CA PHE A 132 -12.31 -16.92 -3.01
C PHE A 132 -11.26 -17.72 -3.79
N GLU A 133 -11.40 -17.88 -5.11
CA GLU A 133 -10.41 -18.58 -5.94
C GLU A 133 -9.06 -17.84 -5.93
N PRO A 134 -8.96 -16.55 -6.32
CA PRO A 134 -7.72 -15.78 -6.17
C PRO A 134 -7.17 -15.72 -4.74
N ALA A 135 -8.04 -15.65 -3.74
CA ALA A 135 -7.63 -15.65 -2.34
C ALA A 135 -6.93 -16.97 -1.96
N ARG A 136 -7.48 -18.12 -2.39
CA ARG A 136 -6.88 -19.44 -2.16
C ARG A 136 -5.51 -19.53 -2.81
N GLU A 137 -5.39 -19.14 -4.08
CA GLU A 137 -4.11 -19.11 -4.79
C GLU A 137 -3.06 -18.25 -4.06
N ALA A 138 -3.46 -17.06 -3.58
CA ALA A 138 -2.57 -16.17 -2.85
C ALA A 138 -2.18 -16.71 -1.46
N PHE A 139 -3.10 -17.34 -0.72
CA PHE A 139 -2.79 -17.98 0.55
C PHE A 139 -1.85 -19.18 0.37
N ASP A 140 -2.07 -20.01 -0.65
CA ASP A 140 -1.19 -21.13 -1.00
C ASP A 140 0.22 -20.62 -1.36
N ALA A 141 0.32 -19.57 -2.19
CA ALA A 141 1.59 -18.95 -2.52
C ALA A 141 2.32 -18.43 -1.27
N CYS A 142 1.62 -17.71 -0.38
CA CYS A 142 2.18 -17.23 0.87
C CYS A 142 2.63 -18.37 1.80
N HIS A 143 1.85 -19.45 1.90
CA HIS A 143 2.20 -20.63 2.68
C HIS A 143 3.52 -21.24 2.19
N GLU A 144 3.68 -21.40 0.87
CA GLU A 144 4.91 -21.94 0.29
C GLU A 144 6.11 -21.00 0.48
N MET A 145 5.93 -19.68 0.41
CA MET A 145 7.01 -18.72 0.70
C MET A 145 7.49 -18.79 2.16
N CYS A 146 6.61 -19.16 3.10
CA CYS A 146 6.98 -19.32 4.51
C CYS A 146 7.65 -20.69 4.79
N ARG A 147 7.57 -21.64 3.86
CA ARG A 147 7.95 -23.04 4.10
C ARG A 147 9.43 -23.17 4.39
N GLY A 148 9.74 -23.67 5.59
CA GLY A 148 11.13 -23.89 6.04
C GLY A 148 11.77 -22.66 6.71
N HIS A 149 11.06 -21.54 6.80
CA HIS A 149 11.46 -20.34 7.54
C HIS A 149 10.87 -20.38 8.95
N LEU A 150 11.68 -20.75 9.94
CA LEU A 150 11.22 -20.94 11.33
C LEU A 150 10.60 -19.66 11.94
N ASP A 151 11.12 -18.50 11.55
CA ASP A 151 10.66 -17.17 11.94
C ASP A 151 9.31 -16.78 11.34
N LEU A 152 8.85 -17.49 10.30
CA LEU A 152 7.58 -17.25 9.61
C LEU A 152 6.53 -18.34 9.90
N ARG A 153 6.77 -19.22 10.87
CA ARG A 153 5.86 -20.32 11.19
C ARG A 153 4.45 -19.83 11.52
N ASP A 154 4.32 -18.77 12.32
CA ASP A 154 3.01 -18.23 12.69
C ASP A 154 2.22 -17.74 11.46
N LEU A 155 2.93 -17.16 10.48
CA LEU A 155 2.32 -16.73 9.22
C LEU A 155 1.95 -17.93 8.34
N GLN A 156 2.80 -18.95 8.31
CA GLN A 156 2.53 -20.20 7.60
C GLN A 156 1.27 -20.90 8.15
N ASP A 157 1.16 -20.99 9.47
CA ASP A 157 0.01 -21.58 10.16
C ASP A 157 -1.26 -20.75 9.88
N ALA A 158 -1.16 -19.41 9.89
CA ALA A 158 -2.27 -18.53 9.54
C ALA A 158 -2.76 -18.74 8.09
N CYS A 159 -1.86 -19.01 7.13
CA CYS A 159 -2.24 -19.38 5.77
C CYS A 159 -3.00 -20.71 5.75
N ALA A 160 -2.51 -21.74 6.45
CA ALA A 160 -3.15 -23.06 6.50
C ALA A 160 -4.56 -22.99 7.10
N ASP A 161 -4.74 -22.19 8.16
CA ASP A 161 -6.03 -21.91 8.77
C ASP A 161 -6.97 -21.19 7.79
N ALA A 162 -6.47 -20.19 7.05
CA ALA A 162 -7.26 -19.46 6.07
C ALA A 162 -7.72 -20.35 4.91
N LEU A 163 -6.83 -21.20 4.38
CA LEU A 163 -7.15 -22.17 3.33
C LEU A 163 -8.21 -23.16 3.80
N THR A 164 -8.10 -23.67 5.02
CA THR A 164 -9.10 -24.57 5.61
C THR A 164 -10.48 -23.90 5.67
N LYS A 165 -10.56 -22.62 6.06
CA LYS A 165 -11.83 -21.87 6.09
C LYS A 165 -12.40 -21.67 4.68
N LEU A 166 -11.55 -21.40 3.69
CA LEU A 166 -11.98 -21.15 2.31
C LEU A 166 -12.50 -22.40 1.59
N THR A 167 -12.20 -23.61 2.06
CA THR A 167 -12.78 -24.85 1.50
C THR A 167 -14.26 -25.06 1.87
N GLN A 168 -14.80 -24.25 2.78
CA GLN A 168 -16.20 -24.32 3.24
C GLN A 168 -17.14 -23.37 2.46
N HIS A 169 -16.59 -22.60 1.51
CA HIS A 169 -17.29 -21.62 0.67
C HIS A 169 -17.19 -22.01 -0.80
#